data_AF-A0ABC9XJR1-F1
#
_entry.id   AF-A0ABC9XJR1-F1
#
_cell.length_a   1.000
_cell.length_b   1.000
_cell.length_c   1.000
_cell.angle_alpha   90.00
_cell.angle_beta   90.00
_cell.angle_gamma   90.00
#
_symmetry.space_group_name_H-M   'P 1'
#
loop_
_entity.id
_entity.type
_entity.pdbx_description
1 polymer ?
#
loop_
_entity_poly.entity_id
_entity_poly.type
_entity_poly.pdbx_seq_one_letter_code
_entity_poly.pdbx_strand_id
1 'polypeptide(L)'
;MEASVSRREAILIRGEGQNKTDKKRITKSDFHRKKQELRKKISETQKNAQDCSKTILELESTQASRSAAFSEKQQELRRLQAESDGLDSDAECLRNKKRWNLLEIVAYQTRQKHLQALKEGKYAPLCHTEQAWRNEQQKLQDRLRTINAIVHQIQEEHPGHQRALRWLSQCLETRVGSREA
;
A
#
# COMPACT_ATOMS: atom_id res chain seq x y z
N MET A 1 95.60 9.10 27.36
CA MET A 1 94.22 9.26 26.81
C MET A 1 93.48 7.92 26.80
N GLU A 2 94.15 6.82 26.43
CA GLU A 2 93.56 5.47 26.31
C GLU A 2 93.01 4.89 27.62
N ALA A 3 93.70 5.05 28.76
CA ALA A 3 93.24 4.52 30.04
C ALA A 3 91.89 5.09 30.52
N SER A 4 91.55 6.31 30.09
CA SER A 4 90.27 6.97 30.40
C SER A 4 89.14 6.44 29.51
N VAL A 5 89.46 6.09 28.26
CA VAL A 5 88.55 5.49 27.30
C VAL A 5 88.24 4.05 27.72
N SER A 6 89.25 3.25 28.08
CA SER A 6 89.04 1.88 28.58
C SER A 6 88.22 1.83 29.86
N ARG A 7 88.36 2.82 30.77
CA ARG A 7 87.50 2.91 31.95
C ARG A 7 86.06 3.23 31.58
N ARG A 8 85.83 4.16 30.65
CA ARG A 8 84.47 4.48 30.18
C ARG A 8 83.82 3.28 29.50
N GLU A 9 84.54 2.60 28.61
CA GLU A 9 84.06 1.38 27.95
C GLU A 9 83.77 0.27 28.96
N ALA A 10 84.63 0.07 29.95
CA ALA A 10 84.39 -0.92 31.00
C ALA A 10 83.18 -0.57 31.89
N ILE A 11 82.90 0.72 32.13
CA ILE A 11 81.70 1.17 32.85
C ILE A 11 80.45 0.96 31.98
N LEU A 12 80.53 1.25 30.68
CA LEU A 12 79.43 1.13 29.74
C LEU A 12 79.05 -0.34 29.52
N ILE A 13 80.04 -1.23 29.33
CA ILE A 13 79.85 -2.68 29.24
C ILE A 13 79.26 -3.24 30.54
N ARG A 14 79.70 -2.74 31.70
CA ARG A 14 79.16 -3.16 33.01
C ARG A 14 77.72 -2.68 33.21
N GLY A 15 77.38 -1.46 32.76
CA GLY A 15 76.02 -0.92 32.77
C GLY A 15 75.08 -1.66 31.81
N GLU A 16 75.55 -2.01 30.61
CA GLU A 16 74.78 -2.83 29.65
C GLU A 16 74.58 -4.27 30.13
N GLY A 17 75.57 -4.86 30.80
CA GLY A 17 75.45 -6.16 31.46
C GLY A 17 74.45 -6.14 32.62
N GLN A 18 74.39 -5.04 33.38
CA GLN A 18 73.39 -4.84 34.43
C GLN A 18 71.97 -4.66 33.87
N ASN A 19 71.77 -3.92 32.78
CA ASN A 19 70.45 -3.77 32.14
C ASN A 19 69.92 -5.09 31.54
N LYS A 20 70.80 -5.99 31.06
CA LYS A 20 70.40 -7.32 30.58
C LYS A 20 70.05 -8.30 31.71
N THR A 21 70.60 -8.08 32.91
CA THR A 21 70.27 -8.84 34.13
C THR A 21 69.11 -8.22 34.91
N ASP A 22 68.77 -6.96 34.66
CA ASP A 22 67.55 -6.28 35.12
C ASP A 22 66.30 -6.68 34.31
N LYS A 23 66.26 -7.95 33.87
CA LYS A 23 64.99 -8.62 33.63
C LYS A 23 64.32 -8.73 34.98
N LYS A 24 63.50 -7.74 35.36
CA LYS A 24 62.65 -7.73 36.56
C LYS A 24 62.22 -9.16 36.85
N ARG A 25 62.86 -9.77 37.85
CA ARG A 25 62.71 -11.20 38.16
C ARG A 25 61.24 -11.38 38.48
N ILE A 26 60.45 -11.97 37.57
CA ILE A 26 59.01 -12.12 37.77
C ILE A 26 58.83 -12.91 39.05
N THR A 27 58.31 -12.24 40.07
CA THR A 27 58.27 -12.77 41.42
C THR A 27 57.04 -13.66 41.54
N LYS A 28 57.04 -14.62 42.46
CA LYS A 28 55.87 -15.48 42.73
C LYS A 28 54.60 -14.66 43.03
N SER A 29 54.77 -13.45 43.59
CA SER A 29 53.69 -12.46 43.81
C SER A 29 53.11 -11.88 42.50
N ASP A 30 53.93 -11.62 41.48
CA ASP A 30 53.49 -11.09 40.19
C ASP A 30 52.62 -12.11 39.44
N PHE A 31 52.99 -13.38 39.47
CA PHE A 31 52.16 -14.47 38.94
C PHE A 31 50.85 -14.62 39.71
N HIS A 32 50.88 -14.49 41.04
CA HIS A 32 49.68 -14.55 41.86
C HIS A 32 48.72 -13.40 41.54
N ARG A 33 49.24 -12.18 41.40
CA ARG A 33 48.47 -10.99 41.00
C ARG A 33 47.87 -11.16 39.59
N LYS A 34 48.67 -11.61 38.61
CA LYS A 34 48.20 -11.85 37.24
C LYS A 34 47.08 -12.90 37.21
N LYS A 35 47.21 -13.96 38.00
CA LYS A 35 46.18 -15.01 38.14
C LYS A 35 44.88 -14.46 38.75
N GLN A 36 44.96 -13.59 39.76
CA GLN A 36 43.79 -12.93 40.33
C GLN A 36 43.13 -11.96 39.33
N GLU A 37 43.92 -11.15 38.61
CA GLU A 37 43.42 -10.25 37.56
C GLU A 37 42.70 -11.03 36.45
N LEU A 38 43.26 -12.14 35.99
CA LEU A 38 42.62 -13.02 35.00
C LEU A 38 41.31 -13.61 35.51
N ARG A 39 41.27 -14.09 36.76
CA ARG A 39 40.02 -14.59 37.37
C ARG A 39 38.95 -13.50 37.42
N LYS A 40 39.31 -12.27 37.80
CA LYS A 40 38.39 -11.12 37.81
C LYS A 40 37.86 -10.84 36.40
N LYS A 41 38.74 -10.78 35.39
CA LYS A 41 38.34 -10.56 33.99
C LYS A 41 37.43 -11.66 33.45
N ILE A 42 37.70 -12.93 33.79
CA ILE A 42 36.83 -14.05 33.41
C ILE A 42 35.45 -13.88 34.02
N SER A 43 35.37 -13.60 35.33
CA SER A 43 34.10 -13.40 36.02
C SER A 43 33.31 -12.20 35.47
N GLU A 44 33.99 -11.09 35.17
CA GLU A 44 33.37 -9.89 34.60
C GLU A 44 32.86 -10.15 33.19
N THR A 45 33.63 -10.87 32.37
CA THR A 45 33.22 -11.25 31.01
C THR A 45 32.04 -12.22 31.03
N GLN A 46 32.02 -13.18 31.97
CA GLN A 46 30.89 -14.08 32.18
C GLN A 46 29.63 -13.32 32.60
N LYS A 47 29.75 -12.34 33.49
CA LYS A 47 28.63 -11.49 33.89
C LYS A 47 28.10 -10.69 32.70
N ASN A 48 28.98 -10.04 31.95
CA ASN A 48 28.60 -9.29 30.75
C ASN A 48 27.93 -10.19 29.71
N ALA A 49 28.41 -11.43 29.52
CA ALA A 49 27.78 -12.39 28.62
C ALA A 49 26.37 -12.80 29.08
N GLN A 50 26.17 -12.98 30.39
CA GLN A 50 24.84 -13.25 30.96
C GLN A 50 23.90 -12.06 30.77
N ASP A 51 24.38 -10.84 31.01
CA ASP A 51 23.58 -9.63 30.84
C ASP A 51 23.22 -9.41 29.36
N CYS A 52 24.15 -9.64 28.43
CA CYS A 52 23.86 -9.67 26.99
C CYS A 52 22.83 -10.76 26.63
N SER A 53 22.90 -11.94 27.25
CA SER A 53 21.93 -13.01 26.97
C SER A 53 20.52 -12.63 27.42
N LYS A 54 20.40 -11.92 28.55
CA LYS A 54 19.09 -11.40 29.03
C LYS A 54 18.53 -10.35 28.09
N THR A 55 19.35 -9.39 27.67
CA THR A 55 18.89 -8.34 26.75
C THR A 55 18.48 -8.90 25.40
N ILE A 56 19.17 -9.92 24.89
CA ILE A 56 18.76 -10.65 23.67
C ILE A 56 17.35 -11.24 23.85
N LEU A 57 17.09 -11.95 24.95
CA LEU A 57 15.77 -12.54 25.21
C LEU A 57 14.65 -11.49 25.34
N GLU A 58 14.94 -10.36 25.98
CA GLU A 58 13.99 -9.24 26.07
C GLU A 58 13.69 -8.64 24.69
N LEU A 59 14.71 -8.48 23.85
CA LEU A 59 14.56 -7.99 22.49
C LEU A 59 13.77 -8.97 21.61
N GLU A 60 14.02 -10.26 21.73
CA GLU A 60 13.26 -11.29 21.00
C GLU A 60 11.78 -11.32 21.41
N SER A 61 11.51 -11.23 22.72
CA SER A 61 10.15 -11.16 23.26
C SER A 61 9.42 -9.90 22.77
N THR A 62 10.07 -8.73 22.85
CA THR A 62 9.49 -7.49 22.37
C THR A 62 9.29 -7.50 20.85
N GLN A 63 10.23 -8.07 20.08
CA GLN A 63 10.08 -8.27 18.64
C GLN A 63 8.87 -9.14 18.31
N ALA A 64 8.67 -10.26 19.01
CA ALA A 64 7.54 -11.16 18.81
C ALA A 64 6.19 -10.48 19.12
N SER A 65 6.13 -9.71 20.21
CA SER A 65 4.90 -8.96 20.54
C SER A 65 4.58 -7.88 19.51
N ARG A 66 5.60 -7.17 19.00
CA ARG A 66 5.44 -6.13 17.98
C ARG A 66 5.06 -6.72 16.62
N SER A 67 5.61 -7.86 16.24
CA SER A 67 5.26 -8.51 14.98
C SER A 67 3.82 -9.02 14.99
N ALA A 68 3.36 -9.56 16.12
CA ALA A 68 1.95 -9.94 16.31
C ALA A 68 1.02 -8.73 16.18
N ALA A 69 1.31 -7.62 16.90
CA ALA A 69 0.51 -6.40 16.82
C ALA A 69 0.52 -5.78 15.41
N PHE A 70 1.65 -5.81 14.72
CA PHE A 70 1.75 -5.35 13.34
C PHE A 70 0.88 -6.20 12.39
N SER A 71 0.89 -7.52 12.56
CA SER A 71 0.06 -8.43 11.74
C SER A 71 -1.43 -8.19 11.97
N GLU A 72 -1.85 -7.96 13.21
CA GLU A 72 -3.23 -7.60 13.55
C GLU A 72 -3.64 -6.28 12.87
N LYS A 73 -2.81 -5.23 12.97
CA LYS A 73 -3.06 -3.94 12.31
C LYS A 73 -3.11 -4.06 10.80
N GLN A 74 -2.26 -4.91 10.21
CA GLN A 74 -2.29 -5.18 8.77
C GLN A 74 -3.60 -5.85 8.35
N GLN A 75 -4.13 -6.78 9.14
CA GLN A 75 -5.41 -7.42 8.87
C GLN A 75 -6.57 -6.42 9.00
N GLU A 76 -6.55 -5.58 10.03
CA GLU A 76 -7.54 -4.52 10.24
C GLU A 76 -7.58 -3.54 9.06
N LEU A 77 -6.40 -3.10 8.57
CA LEU A 77 -6.29 -2.24 7.40
C LEU A 77 -6.88 -2.88 6.14
N ARG A 78 -6.59 -4.16 5.89
CA ARG A 78 -7.16 -4.88 4.74
C ARG A 78 -8.69 -4.96 4.82
N ARG A 79 -9.24 -5.18 6.02
CA ARG A 79 -10.70 -5.19 6.24
C ARG A 79 -11.30 -3.83 5.94
N LEU A 80 -10.73 -2.76 6.50
CA LEU A 80 -11.21 -1.39 6.30
C LEU A 80 -11.11 -0.98 4.83
N GLN A 81 -10.07 -1.41 4.13
CA GLN A 81 -9.92 -1.13 2.70
C GLN A 81 -11.02 -1.83 1.88
N ALA A 82 -11.30 -3.11 2.15
CA ALA A 82 -12.40 -3.82 1.48
C ALA A 82 -13.78 -3.18 1.76
N GLU A 83 -13.99 -2.67 2.97
CA GLU A 83 -15.21 -1.94 3.33
C GLU A 83 -15.31 -0.60 2.58
N SER A 84 -14.22 0.16 2.50
CA SER A 84 -14.15 1.41 1.73
C SER A 84 -14.45 1.18 0.26
N ASP A 85 -13.81 0.18 -0.35
CA ASP A 85 -14.04 -0.17 -1.77
C ASP A 85 -15.52 -0.56 -2.02
N GLY A 86 -16.14 -1.24 -1.05
CA GLY A 86 -17.57 -1.56 -1.08
C GLY A 86 -18.46 -0.32 -1.05
N LEU A 87 -18.20 0.59 -0.11
CA LEU A 87 -18.94 1.85 0.03
C LEU A 87 -18.81 2.74 -1.20
N ASP A 88 -17.62 2.81 -1.81
CA ASP A 88 -17.39 3.56 -3.05
C ASP A 88 -18.23 3.00 -4.20
N SER A 89 -18.26 1.68 -4.36
CA SER A 89 -19.10 1.00 -5.37
C SER A 89 -20.59 1.28 -5.16
N ASP A 90 -21.06 1.26 -3.92
CA ASP A 90 -22.45 1.56 -3.58
C ASP A 90 -22.81 3.03 -3.84
N ALA A 91 -21.89 3.95 -3.51
CA ALA A 91 -22.06 5.38 -3.78
C ALA A 91 -22.17 5.67 -5.30
N GLU A 92 -21.33 5.04 -6.12
CA GLU A 92 -21.43 5.13 -7.58
C GLU A 92 -22.77 4.60 -8.11
N CYS A 93 -23.20 3.44 -7.61
CA CYS A 93 -24.49 2.85 -7.97
C CYS A 93 -25.66 3.78 -7.66
N LEU A 94 -25.70 4.33 -6.45
CA LEU A 94 -26.75 5.26 -6.02
C LEU A 94 -26.73 6.56 -6.83
N ARG A 95 -25.55 7.08 -7.15
CA ARG A 95 -25.40 8.27 -8.00
C ARG A 95 -25.96 8.03 -9.41
N ASN A 96 -25.65 6.88 -10.00
CA ASN A 96 -26.18 6.50 -11.31
C ASN A 96 -27.70 6.34 -11.28
N LYS A 97 -28.24 5.66 -10.26
CA LYS A 97 -29.68 5.50 -10.06
C LYS A 97 -30.39 6.85 -9.89
N LYS A 98 -29.83 7.77 -9.10
CA LYS A 98 -30.36 9.13 -8.94
C LYS A 98 -30.43 9.88 -10.27
N ARG A 99 -29.36 9.81 -11.08
CA ARG A 99 -29.31 10.44 -12.40
C ARG A 99 -30.40 9.88 -13.32
N TRP A 100 -30.62 8.57 -13.31
CA TRP A 100 -31.69 7.94 -14.09
C TRP A 100 -33.08 8.35 -13.67
N ASN A 101 -33.37 8.26 -12.38
CA ASN A 101 -34.67 8.65 -11.86
C ASN A 101 -35.01 10.10 -12.24
N LEU A 102 -34.01 10.99 -12.21
CA LEU A 102 -34.19 12.37 -12.63
C LEU A 102 -34.55 12.48 -14.13
N LEU A 103 -33.83 11.76 -15.00
CA LEU A 103 -34.13 11.72 -16.44
C LEU A 103 -35.53 11.18 -16.71
N GLU A 104 -35.94 10.15 -15.97
CA GLU A 104 -37.25 9.53 -16.10
C GLU A 104 -38.38 10.49 -15.68
N ILE A 105 -38.20 11.18 -14.55
CA ILE A 105 -39.12 12.23 -14.08
C ILE A 105 -39.28 13.33 -15.14
N VAL A 106 -38.18 13.81 -15.71
CA VAL A 106 -38.21 14.84 -16.77
C VAL A 106 -38.96 14.33 -18.01
N ALA A 107 -38.76 13.07 -18.40
CA ALA A 107 -39.49 12.46 -19.50
C ALA A 107 -41.01 12.38 -19.22
N TYR A 108 -41.41 11.97 -18.01
CA TYR A 108 -42.82 11.94 -17.60
C TYR A 108 -43.45 13.33 -17.55
N GLN A 109 -42.74 14.32 -17.01
CA GLN A 109 -43.20 15.70 -16.99
C GLN A 109 -43.39 16.26 -18.41
N THR A 110 -42.46 15.97 -19.31
CA THR A 110 -42.55 16.38 -20.71
C THR A 110 -43.76 15.73 -21.39
N ARG A 111 -43.97 14.42 -21.19
CA ARG A 111 -45.16 13.72 -21.68
C ARG A 111 -46.45 14.31 -21.13
N GLN A 112 -46.49 14.61 -19.83
CA GLN A 112 -47.66 15.23 -19.19
C GLN A 112 -47.97 16.59 -19.82
N LYS A 113 -46.95 17.43 -20.06
CA LYS A 113 -47.12 18.73 -20.75
C LYS A 113 -47.71 18.56 -22.15
N HIS A 114 -47.22 17.59 -22.92
CA HIS A 114 -47.77 17.31 -24.25
C HIS A 114 -49.22 16.82 -24.20
N LEU A 115 -49.56 15.92 -23.26
CA LEU A 115 -50.93 15.45 -23.07
C LEU A 115 -51.87 16.58 -22.64
N GLN A 116 -51.40 17.50 -21.80
CA GLN A 116 -52.16 18.68 -21.40
C GLN A 116 -52.38 19.63 -22.59
N ALA A 117 -51.34 19.92 -23.37
CA ALA A 117 -51.47 20.72 -24.58
C ALA A 117 -52.45 20.10 -25.59
N LEU A 118 -52.49 18.76 -25.67
CA LEU A 118 -53.42 18.03 -26.52
C LEU A 118 -54.88 18.24 -26.06
N LYS A 119 -55.13 18.14 -24.75
CA LYS A 119 -56.45 18.44 -24.16
C LYS A 119 -56.90 19.87 -24.42
N GLU A 120 -55.97 20.82 -24.41
CA GLU A 120 -56.23 22.24 -24.66
C GLU A 120 -56.28 22.61 -26.14
N GLY A 121 -56.08 21.65 -27.07
CA GLY A 121 -56.03 21.90 -28.51
C GLY A 121 -54.81 22.70 -28.99
N LYS A 122 -53.79 22.86 -28.14
CA LYS A 122 -52.56 23.63 -28.41
C LYS A 122 -51.38 22.75 -28.83
N TYR A 123 -51.57 21.44 -28.92
CA TYR A 123 -50.50 20.51 -29.27
C TYR A 123 -50.19 20.55 -30.77
N ALA A 124 -48.95 20.90 -31.11
CA ALA A 124 -48.41 20.81 -32.47
C ALA A 124 -47.68 19.46 -32.65
N PRO A 125 -48.13 18.57 -33.55
CA PRO A 125 -47.45 17.30 -33.80
C PRO A 125 -46.07 17.52 -34.43
N LEU A 126 -45.05 16.81 -33.96
CA LEU A 126 -43.71 16.86 -34.57
C LEU A 126 -43.66 16.18 -35.95
N CYS A 127 -44.48 15.16 -36.17
CA CYS A 127 -44.62 14.48 -37.44
C CYS A 127 -46.08 14.55 -37.87
N HIS A 128 -46.33 15.12 -39.05
CA HIS A 128 -47.70 15.28 -39.57
C HIS A 128 -48.15 14.11 -40.44
N THR A 129 -47.21 13.30 -40.95
CA THR A 129 -47.48 12.12 -41.77
C THR A 129 -46.92 10.87 -41.10
N GLU A 130 -47.57 9.74 -41.33
CA GLU A 130 -47.13 8.44 -40.82
C GLU A 130 -45.72 8.09 -41.32
N GLN A 131 -45.40 8.47 -42.55
CA GLN A 131 -44.08 8.24 -43.15
C GLN A 131 -42.98 9.07 -42.47
N ALA A 132 -43.26 10.33 -42.13
CA ALA A 132 -42.33 11.15 -41.34
C ALA A 132 -42.11 10.57 -39.93
N TRP A 133 -43.16 10.05 -39.30
CA TRP A 133 -43.06 9.38 -38.01
C TRP A 133 -42.21 8.10 -38.07
N ARG A 134 -42.43 7.23 -39.07
CA ARG A 134 -41.63 6.02 -39.29
C ARG A 134 -40.15 6.36 -39.52
N ASN A 135 -39.87 7.39 -40.33
CA ASN A 135 -38.50 7.85 -40.58
C ASN A 135 -37.80 8.35 -39.31
N GLU A 136 -38.48 9.14 -38.47
CA GLU A 136 -37.91 9.59 -37.19
C GLU A 136 -37.73 8.43 -36.19
N GLN A 137 -38.66 7.47 -36.16
CA GLN A 137 -38.50 6.27 -35.35
C GLN A 137 -37.28 5.44 -35.78
N GLN A 138 -37.08 5.27 -37.09
CA GLN A 138 -35.93 4.56 -37.63
C GLN A 138 -34.62 5.26 -37.25
N LYS A 139 -34.53 6.59 -37.43
CA LYS A 139 -33.36 7.38 -37.00
C LYS A 139 -33.05 7.21 -35.52
N LEU A 140 -34.07 7.17 -34.66
CA LEU A 140 -33.87 6.96 -33.23
C LEU A 140 -33.37 5.55 -32.91
N GLN A 141 -33.88 4.53 -33.61
CA GLN A 141 -33.39 3.14 -33.48
C GLN A 141 -31.95 3.01 -33.95
N ASP A 142 -31.61 3.59 -35.08
CA ASP A 142 -30.25 3.53 -35.61
C ASP A 142 -29.26 4.23 -34.66
N ARG A 143 -29.63 5.40 -34.11
CA ARG A 143 -28.82 6.08 -33.09
C ARG A 143 -28.66 5.22 -31.82
N LEU A 144 -29.71 4.54 -31.37
CA LEU A 144 -29.62 3.64 -30.21
C LEU A 144 -28.66 2.46 -30.49
N ARG A 145 -28.72 1.87 -31.68
CA ARG A 145 -27.81 0.80 -32.11
C ARG A 145 -26.36 1.30 -32.17
N THR A 146 -26.12 2.49 -32.72
CA THR A 146 -24.78 3.10 -32.74
C THR A 146 -24.24 3.33 -31.34
N ILE A 147 -25.06 3.89 -30.43
CA ILE A 147 -24.66 4.10 -29.03
C ILE A 147 -24.35 2.76 -28.37
N ASN A 148 -25.17 1.73 -28.59
CA ASN A 148 -24.93 0.40 -28.02
C ASN A 148 -23.60 -0.20 -28.53
N ALA A 149 -23.31 -0.08 -29.82
CA ALA A 149 -22.03 -0.51 -30.40
C ALA A 149 -20.83 0.22 -29.77
N ILE A 150 -20.92 1.55 -29.60
CA ILE A 150 -19.87 2.34 -28.94
C ILE A 150 -19.66 1.86 -27.49
N VAL A 151 -20.74 1.60 -26.75
CA VAL A 151 -20.65 1.11 -25.36
C VAL A 151 -19.96 -0.25 -25.29
N HIS A 152 -20.30 -1.17 -26.19
CA HIS A 152 -19.61 -2.47 -26.28
C HIS A 152 -18.14 -2.32 -26.65
N GLN A 153 -17.82 -1.45 -27.61
CA GLN A 153 -16.42 -1.18 -28.00
C GLN A 153 -15.60 -0.63 -26.82
N ILE A 154 -16.14 0.33 -26.06
CA ILE A 154 -15.46 0.88 -24.87
C ILE A 154 -15.28 -0.22 -23.79
N GLN A 155 -16.22 -1.15 -23.66
CA GLN A 155 -16.10 -2.27 -22.73
C GLN A 155 -15.00 -3.27 -23.13
N GLU A 156 -14.77 -3.47 -24.42
CA GLU A 156 -13.68 -4.30 -24.95
C GLU A 156 -12.32 -3.59 -24.82
N GLU A 157 -12.24 -2.31 -25.20
CA GLU A 157 -11.01 -1.52 -25.19
C GLU A 157 -10.55 -1.14 -23.77
N HIS A 158 -11.49 -0.97 -22.83
CA HIS A 158 -11.21 -0.50 -21.48
C HIS A 158 -11.90 -1.35 -20.40
N PRO A 159 -11.30 -2.50 -20.01
CA PRO A 159 -11.87 -3.40 -19.01
C PRO A 159 -12.17 -2.73 -17.66
N GLY A 160 -11.38 -1.72 -17.28
CA GLY A 160 -11.59 -0.96 -16.04
C GLY A 160 -12.92 -0.20 -15.97
N HIS A 161 -13.51 0.16 -17.11
CA HIS A 161 -14.78 0.88 -17.17
C HIS A 161 -16.00 -0.06 -17.32
N GLN A 162 -15.78 -1.38 -17.46
CA GLN A 162 -16.87 -2.34 -17.64
C GLN A 162 -17.88 -2.30 -16.51
N ARG A 163 -17.42 -2.16 -15.25
CA ARG A 163 -18.32 -2.12 -14.09
C ARG A 163 -19.25 -0.91 -14.14
N ALA A 164 -18.72 0.26 -14.49
CA ALA A 164 -19.50 1.49 -14.61
C ALA A 164 -20.47 1.47 -15.80
N LEU A 165 -20.13 0.77 -16.89
CA LEU A 165 -20.93 0.70 -18.11
C LEU A 165 -21.91 -0.48 -18.14
N ARG A 166 -21.75 -1.49 -17.26
CA ARG A 166 -22.57 -2.71 -17.26
C ARG A 166 -24.07 -2.41 -17.15
N TRP A 167 -24.44 -1.47 -16.26
CA TRP A 167 -25.84 -1.09 -16.11
C TRP A 167 -26.37 -0.40 -17.39
N LEU A 168 -25.54 0.39 -18.07
CA LEU A 168 -25.93 1.07 -19.32
C LEU A 168 -26.18 0.05 -20.44
N SER A 169 -25.31 -0.95 -20.59
CA SER A 169 -25.52 -2.05 -21.55
C SER A 169 -26.83 -2.78 -21.31
N GLN A 170 -27.12 -3.18 -20.07
CA GLN A 170 -28.38 -3.86 -19.74
C GLN A 170 -29.61 -2.99 -20.06
N CYS A 171 -29.53 -1.68 -19.80
CA CYS A 171 -30.60 -0.75 -20.16
C CYS A 171 -30.75 -0.57 -21.68
N LEU A 172 -29.65 -0.54 -22.43
CA LEU A 172 -29.69 -0.42 -23.88
C LEU A 172 -30.21 -1.70 -24.53
N GLU A 173 -29.75 -2.88 -24.08
CA GLU A 173 -30.20 -4.19 -24.56
C GLU A 173 -31.71 -4.39 -24.34
N THR A 174 -32.23 -4.03 -23.17
CA THR A 174 -33.68 -4.09 -22.91
C THR A 174 -34.46 -3.14 -23.83
N ARG A 175 -33.96 -1.92 -24.08
CA ARG A 175 -34.61 -0.93 -24.96
C ARG A 175 -34.53 -1.28 -26.44
N VAL A 176 -33.43 -1.89 -26.88
CA VAL A 176 -33.23 -2.35 -28.27
C VAL A 176 -34.03 -3.63 -28.51
N GLY A 177 -33.96 -4.61 -27.59
CA GLY A 177 -34.63 -5.91 -27.71
C GLY A 177 -36.15 -5.89 -27.50
N SER A 178 -36.68 -5.02 -26.62
CA SER A 178 -38.15 -4.92 -26.39
C SER A 178 -38.93 -4.29 -27.56
N ARG A 179 -38.26 -3.91 -28.65
CA ARG A 179 -38.88 -3.26 -29.82
C ARG A 179 -38.71 -4.05 -31.11
N GLU A 180 -38.02 -5.19 -31.07
CA GLU A 180 -37.86 -6.14 -32.18
C GLU A 180 -38.82 -7.34 -32.07
N ALA A 181 -39.60 -7.44 -30.97
CA ALA A 181 -40.70 -8.38 -30.75
C ALA A 181 -42.05 -7.63 -30.73
#